data_AF-X1I7S6-F1
#
_entry.id   AF-X1I7S6-F1
#
_cell.length_a   1.000
_cell.length_b   1.000
_cell.length_c   1.000
_cell.angle_alpha   90.00
_cell.angle_beta   90.00
_cell.angle_gamma   90.00
#
_symmetry.space_group_name_H-M   'P 1'
#
loop_
_entity.id
_entity.type
_entity.pdbx_description
1 polymer ?
#
loop_
_entity_poly.entity_id
_entity_poly.type
_entity_poly.pdbx_seq_one_letter_code
_entity_poly.pdbx_strand_id
1 'polypeptide(L)'
;MADLSFCNDCSINNENCLLEKYELCFGPITSMGCTLKCTDNGNPCVGCLGPSKTISVRAEKLKKMTKNIDQLSTGDKKNLHEFLTLYLNVPLMSGFDLTGDILKQVRMTGEPQTALANVPADAGEIFANTMKYLKANREFIKISNVCDQCDLEIGSKSQMTKVKRDYEGLPNTNDCLIEQGYLCAGPITRAGCGGLCMRANAPCSGCFGQTVWGVDQAERFADAVTKGFNVALSKKELLAQMKDKLGFSEKFTLA
;
A
#
# COMPACT_ATOMS: atom_id res chain seq x y z
N MET A 1 10.81 9.80 25.26
CA MET A 1 10.20 10.58 24.16
C MET A 1 8.72 10.71 24.49
N ALA A 2 8.13 11.89 24.32
CA ALA A 2 6.78 12.17 24.83
C ALA A 2 5.76 11.18 24.25
N ASP A 3 5.16 10.35 25.11
CA ASP A 3 4.17 9.33 24.76
C ASP A 3 2.78 9.94 24.43
N LEU A 4 2.78 11.04 23.70
CA LEU A 4 1.59 11.78 23.28
C LEU A 4 1.07 11.25 21.94
N SER A 5 -0.25 11.29 21.74
CA SER A 5 -0.84 11.00 20.42
C SER A 5 -0.46 12.06 19.39
N PHE A 6 -0.35 11.67 18.12
CA PHE A 6 0.00 12.53 16.98
C PHE A 6 -0.94 13.74 16.85
N CYS A 7 -2.20 13.62 17.29
CA CYS A 7 -3.14 14.74 17.30
C CYS A 7 -2.63 15.96 18.09
N ASN A 8 -1.72 15.80 19.05
CA ASN A 8 -1.16 16.92 19.82
C ASN A 8 -0.19 17.81 19.00
N ASP A 9 0.36 17.30 17.89
CA ASP A 9 1.28 18.04 16.99
C ASP A 9 0.68 18.21 15.57
N CYS A 10 -0.59 17.84 15.41
CA CYS A 10 -1.28 17.90 14.13
C CYS A 10 -1.80 19.32 13.84
N SER A 11 -1.32 19.93 12.75
CA SER A 11 -1.67 21.30 12.33
C SER A 11 -3.17 21.46 12.03
N ILE A 12 -3.79 20.43 11.44
CA ILE A 12 -5.22 20.40 11.09
C ILE A 12 -6.08 19.80 12.21
N ASN A 13 -5.56 19.69 13.43
CA ASN A 13 -6.34 19.13 14.52
C ASN A 13 -7.53 20.06 14.83
N ASN A 14 -7.33 21.36 15.02
CA ASN A 14 -8.43 22.23 15.41
C ASN A 14 -9.36 22.60 14.25
N GLU A 15 -8.83 22.70 13.03
CA GLU A 15 -9.57 23.10 11.84
C GLU A 15 -9.32 22.12 10.67
N ASN A 16 -10.36 21.76 9.92
CA ASN A 16 -10.27 20.88 8.74
C ASN A 16 -9.75 19.45 8.97
N CYS A 17 -10.02 18.86 10.13
CA CYS A 17 -9.63 17.48 10.41
C CYS A 17 -10.23 16.47 9.43
N LEU A 18 -9.40 15.55 8.93
CA LEU A 18 -9.80 14.48 8.01
C LEU A 18 -10.88 13.56 8.60
N LEU A 19 -10.81 13.27 9.92
CA LEU A 19 -11.85 12.49 10.61
C LEU A 19 -13.22 13.18 10.60
N GLU A 20 -13.25 14.52 10.58
CA GLU A 20 -14.50 15.28 10.46
C GLU A 20 -15.11 15.19 9.06
N LYS A 21 -14.27 14.97 8.05
CA LYS A 21 -14.66 14.76 6.65
C LYS A 21 -14.96 13.29 6.31
N TYR A 22 -15.01 12.41 7.32
CA TYR A 22 -15.20 10.96 7.15
C TYR A 22 -14.06 10.23 6.42
N GLU A 23 -12.84 10.79 6.42
CA GLU A 23 -11.65 10.13 5.89
C GLU A 23 -10.89 9.43 7.03
N LEU A 24 -10.46 8.18 6.82
CA LEU A 24 -9.74 7.40 7.84
C LEU A 24 -8.36 7.98 8.14
N CYS A 25 -8.15 8.36 9.40
CA CYS A 25 -6.87 8.84 9.93
C CYS A 25 -6.60 8.24 11.31
N PHE A 26 -5.43 7.60 11.47
CA PHE A 26 -5.04 6.87 12.68
C PHE A 26 -4.18 7.70 13.64
N GLY A 27 -4.07 9.01 13.40
CA GLY A 27 -3.39 9.95 14.29
C GLY A 27 -3.80 9.90 15.77
N PRO A 28 -5.08 9.68 16.13
CA PRO A 28 -5.51 9.64 17.53
C PRO A 28 -4.85 8.56 18.40
N ILE A 29 -4.33 7.50 17.79
CA ILE A 29 -3.73 6.32 18.46
C ILE A 29 -2.24 6.14 18.12
N THR A 30 -1.67 7.02 17.30
CA THR A 30 -0.29 6.93 16.83
C THR A 30 0.62 7.81 17.68
N SER A 31 1.81 7.32 18.01
CA SER A 31 2.84 8.08 18.72
C SER A 31 3.29 9.33 17.96
N MET A 32 3.53 10.41 18.71
CA MET A 32 4.10 11.66 18.23
C MET A 32 5.61 11.53 17.96
N GLY A 33 6.15 12.36 17.05
CA GLY A 33 7.59 12.39 16.74
C GLY A 33 7.95 12.43 15.26
N CYS A 34 6.97 12.58 14.37
CA CYS A 34 7.19 12.61 12.94
C CYS A 34 7.38 14.05 12.45
N THR A 35 8.58 14.39 11.96
CA THR A 35 8.85 15.70 11.32
C THR A 35 8.07 15.86 10.01
N LEU A 36 7.75 14.75 9.34
CA LEU A 36 6.91 14.72 8.15
C LEU A 36 5.44 14.75 8.59
N LYS A 37 4.85 15.95 8.71
CA LYS A 37 3.43 16.12 9.03
C LYS A 37 2.58 15.67 7.83
N CYS A 38 2.26 14.36 7.74
CA CYS A 38 1.49 13.78 6.63
C CYS A 38 0.20 14.57 6.34
N THR A 39 -0.42 15.07 7.40
CA THR A 39 -1.65 15.88 7.36
C THR A 39 -1.49 17.24 6.70
N ASP A 40 -0.28 17.82 6.70
CA ASP A 40 -0.03 19.11 6.06
C ASP A 40 -0.05 18.99 4.53
N ASN A 41 0.28 17.80 4.01
CA ASN A 41 0.16 17.45 2.60
C ASN A 41 -1.22 16.86 2.24
N GLY A 42 -2.20 16.95 3.15
CA GLY A 42 -3.54 16.38 2.96
C GLY A 42 -3.62 14.86 3.14
N ASN A 43 -2.53 14.17 3.51
CA ASN A 43 -2.53 12.73 3.70
C ASN A 43 -2.88 12.35 5.15
N PRO A 44 -3.62 11.25 5.37
CA PRO A 44 -3.91 10.78 6.71
C PRO A 44 -2.66 10.22 7.40
N CYS A 45 -2.67 10.25 8.74
CA CYS A 45 -1.68 9.54 9.53
C CYS A 45 -2.01 8.04 9.51
N VAL A 46 -1.06 7.22 9.03
CA VAL A 46 -1.19 5.76 8.90
C VAL A 46 -0.41 4.99 9.97
N GLY A 47 0.03 5.64 11.05
CA GLY A 47 0.55 4.90 12.20
C GLY A 47 2.03 4.49 12.15
N CYS A 48 2.87 5.10 11.31
CA CYS A 48 4.28 4.72 11.13
C CYS A 48 5.13 4.66 12.40
N LEU A 49 4.78 5.44 13.44
CA LEU A 49 5.52 5.48 14.71
C LEU A 49 4.95 4.52 15.77
N GLY A 50 3.96 3.70 15.40
CA GLY A 50 3.35 2.73 16.30
C GLY A 50 2.40 3.36 17.34
N PRO A 51 1.92 2.54 18.30
CA PRO A 51 0.93 2.97 19.28
C PRO A 51 1.45 4.06 20.21
N SER A 52 0.61 5.07 20.49
CA SER A 52 0.84 6.03 21.58
C SER A 52 0.36 5.46 22.91
N LYS A 53 0.98 5.85 24.04
CA LYS A 53 0.46 5.47 25.36
C LYS A 53 -0.76 6.30 25.76
N THR A 54 -0.86 7.53 25.26
CA THR A 54 -2.03 8.40 25.46
C THR A 54 -2.88 8.44 24.20
N ILE A 55 -4.20 8.52 24.39
CA ILE A 55 -5.18 8.47 23.30
C ILE A 55 -5.86 9.83 23.20
N SER A 56 -6.02 10.33 21.97
CA SER A 56 -6.78 11.56 21.75
C SER A 56 -8.29 11.31 21.89
N VAL A 57 -9.04 12.32 22.35
CA VAL A 57 -10.52 12.30 22.42
C VAL A 57 -11.17 11.93 21.07
N ARG A 58 -10.48 12.21 19.96
CA ARG A 58 -10.92 11.88 18.59
C ARG A 58 -10.89 10.39 18.27
N ALA A 59 -10.26 9.58 19.10
CA ALA A 59 -10.27 8.12 18.95
C ALA A 59 -11.70 7.56 19.01
N GLU A 60 -12.63 8.19 19.74
CA GLU A 60 -14.04 7.78 19.75
C GLU A 60 -14.71 7.87 18.38
N LYS A 61 -14.34 8.87 17.57
CA LYS A 61 -14.86 9.00 16.20
C LYS A 61 -14.26 7.93 15.28
N LEU A 62 -12.95 7.70 15.40
CA LEU A 62 -12.25 6.62 14.69
C LEU A 62 -12.85 5.25 15.05
N LYS A 63 -13.14 5.00 16.34
CA LYS A 63 -13.84 3.78 16.81
C LYS A 63 -15.18 3.60 16.10
N LYS A 64 -16.02 4.65 16.04
CA LYS A 64 -17.32 4.60 15.34
C LYS A 64 -17.16 4.30 13.85
N MET A 65 -16.19 4.91 13.18
CA MET A 65 -15.90 4.62 11.76
C MET A 65 -15.43 3.17 11.57
N THR A 66 -14.59 2.66 12.48
CA THR A 66 -14.08 1.29 12.39
C THR A 66 -15.16 0.22 12.60
N LYS A 67 -16.27 0.55 13.29
CA LYS A 67 -17.43 -0.33 13.46
C LYS A 67 -18.24 -0.52 12.17
N ASN A 68 -18.16 0.43 11.24
CA ASN A 68 -18.87 0.41 9.94
C ASN A 68 -17.90 0.24 8.77
N ILE A 69 -16.81 -0.52 8.96
CA ILE A 69 -15.76 -0.72 7.94
C ILE A 69 -16.28 -1.36 6.64
N ASP A 70 -17.45 -2.01 6.65
CA ASP A 70 -18.04 -2.63 5.46
C ASP A 70 -18.40 -1.62 4.35
N GLN A 71 -18.53 -0.32 4.68
CA GLN A 71 -18.92 0.75 3.74
C GLN A 71 -17.77 1.68 3.34
N LEU A 72 -16.51 1.29 3.55
CA LEU A 72 -15.37 2.16 3.25
C LEU A 72 -15.19 2.48 1.77
N SER A 73 -14.80 3.73 1.49
CA SER A 73 -14.34 4.17 0.18
C SER A 73 -13.04 3.47 -0.25
N THR A 74 -12.70 3.51 -1.54
CA THR A 74 -11.45 2.93 -2.05
C THR A 74 -10.21 3.56 -1.39
N GLY A 75 -10.23 4.89 -1.17
CA GLY A 75 -9.14 5.59 -0.49
C GLY A 75 -8.98 5.15 0.97
N ASP A 76 -10.09 4.96 1.68
CA ASP A 76 -10.07 4.49 3.07
C ASP A 76 -9.55 3.06 3.21
N LYS A 77 -9.82 2.19 2.23
CA LYS A 77 -9.25 0.83 2.19
C LYS A 77 -7.72 0.88 2.03
N LYS A 78 -7.19 1.79 1.22
CA LYS A 78 -5.74 2.03 1.10
C LYS A 78 -5.17 2.48 2.44
N ASN A 79 -5.77 3.48 3.07
CA ASN A 79 -5.32 4.01 4.37
C ASN A 79 -5.37 2.96 5.47
N LEU A 80 -6.43 2.14 5.51
CA LEU A 80 -6.57 1.03 6.45
C LEU A 80 -5.49 -0.04 6.23
N HIS A 81 -5.17 -0.35 4.97
CA HIS A 81 -4.13 -1.31 4.64
C HIS A 81 -2.72 -0.80 5.00
N GLU A 82 -2.42 0.46 4.69
CA GLU A 82 -1.18 1.12 5.09
C GLU A 82 -1.06 1.19 6.61
N PHE A 83 -2.16 1.46 7.32
CA PHE A 83 -2.20 1.40 8.78
C PHE A 83 -1.91 0.00 9.31
N LEU A 84 -2.61 -1.02 8.83
CA LEU A 84 -2.36 -2.41 9.24
C LEU A 84 -0.92 -2.85 8.99
N THR A 85 -0.30 -2.36 7.92
CA THR A 85 1.10 -2.61 7.62
C THR A 85 2.03 -1.91 8.60
N LEU A 86 1.90 -0.59 8.69
CA LEU A 86 2.90 0.29 9.30
C LEU A 86 2.72 0.37 10.82
N TYR A 87 1.49 0.38 11.31
CA TYR A 87 1.18 0.44 12.74
C TYR A 87 1.49 -0.88 13.45
N LEU A 88 1.24 -2.02 12.79
CA LEU A 88 1.51 -3.34 13.37
C LEU A 88 2.95 -3.79 13.14
N ASN A 89 3.70 -3.06 12.31
CA ASN A 89 5.02 -3.43 11.83
C ASN A 89 5.03 -4.88 11.31
N VAL A 90 3.95 -5.31 10.65
CA VAL A 90 3.85 -6.63 10.04
C VAL A 90 4.58 -6.53 8.70
N PRO A 91 5.72 -7.21 8.52
CA PRO A 91 6.42 -7.14 7.25
C PRO A 91 5.52 -7.70 6.15
N LEU A 92 5.32 -6.86 5.11
CA LEU A 92 4.59 -7.22 3.88
C LEU A 92 5.28 -8.33 3.07
N MET A 93 6.51 -8.70 3.46
CA MET A 93 7.24 -9.85 2.94
C MET A 93 6.99 -11.11 3.78
N SER A 94 5.76 -11.38 4.19
CA SER A 94 5.41 -12.52 5.06
C SER A 94 5.62 -13.90 4.39
N GLY A 95 6.15 -13.96 3.16
CA GLY A 95 6.69 -15.16 2.54
C GLY A 95 8.19 -15.38 2.78
N PHE A 96 8.89 -14.40 3.35
CA PHE A 96 10.27 -14.54 3.81
C PHE A 96 10.30 -14.56 5.34
N ASP A 97 11.06 -15.52 5.87
CA ASP A 97 11.15 -15.83 7.29
C ASP A 97 11.55 -14.60 8.12
N LEU A 98 10.58 -13.96 8.79
CA LEU A 98 10.82 -12.80 9.63
C LEU A 98 10.13 -12.94 10.98
N THR A 99 10.85 -12.48 12.00
CA THR A 99 10.47 -12.30 13.40
C THR A 99 9.18 -11.48 13.61
N GLY A 100 8.49 -11.01 12.57
CA GLY A 100 7.22 -10.29 12.61
C GLY A 100 5.98 -11.14 12.29
N ASP A 101 6.14 -12.42 11.90
CA ASP A 101 5.01 -13.33 11.73
C ASP A 101 4.45 -13.74 13.11
N ILE A 102 3.27 -13.19 13.43
CA ILE A 102 2.57 -13.40 14.70
C ILE A 102 2.26 -14.88 14.94
N LEU A 103 1.92 -15.65 13.89
CA LEU A 103 1.62 -17.08 14.03
C LEU A 103 2.88 -17.88 14.34
N LYS A 104 4.01 -17.51 13.73
CA LYS A 104 5.30 -18.14 14.03
C LYS A 104 5.79 -17.79 15.44
N GLN A 105 5.62 -16.54 15.88
CA GLN A 105 5.93 -16.12 17.25
C GLN A 105 5.12 -16.91 18.26
N VAL A 106 3.79 -16.93 18.16
CA VAL A 106 2.92 -17.67 19.09
C VAL A 106 3.29 -19.16 19.13
N ARG A 107 3.66 -19.75 17.99
CA ARG A 107 4.16 -21.13 17.93
C ARG A 107 5.49 -21.33 18.67
N MET A 108 6.39 -20.35 18.68
CA MET A 108 7.72 -20.44 19.28
C MET A 108 7.77 -19.99 20.74
N THR A 109 7.06 -18.91 21.09
CA THR A 109 7.14 -18.22 22.39
C THR A 109 5.84 -18.33 23.20
N GLY A 110 4.75 -18.86 22.63
CA GLY A 110 3.45 -18.97 23.29
C GLY A 110 2.64 -17.66 23.32
N GLU A 111 3.30 -16.52 23.12
CA GLU A 111 2.70 -15.18 23.15
C GLU A 111 3.22 -14.32 21.99
N PRO A 112 2.38 -13.46 21.40
CA PRO A 112 2.82 -12.50 20.39
C PRO A 112 3.74 -11.46 21.03
N GLN A 113 4.89 -11.21 20.43
CA GLN A 113 5.88 -10.21 20.89
C GLN A 113 5.92 -8.95 20.03
N THR A 114 4.91 -8.76 19.17
CA THR A 114 4.76 -7.55 18.36
C THR A 114 4.22 -6.38 19.18
N ALA A 115 4.19 -5.18 18.58
CA ALA A 115 3.58 -3.98 19.18
C ALA A 115 2.14 -4.19 19.67
N LEU A 116 1.45 -5.25 19.20
CA LEU A 116 0.13 -5.69 19.64
C LEU A 116 0.03 -6.04 21.12
N ALA A 117 1.12 -6.51 21.74
CA ALA A 117 1.12 -6.89 23.16
C ALA A 117 1.02 -5.70 24.12
N ASN A 118 1.34 -4.49 23.65
CA ASN A 118 1.43 -3.26 24.47
C ASN A 118 0.43 -2.17 24.06
N VAL A 119 -0.67 -2.55 23.39
CA VAL A 119 -1.66 -1.58 22.89
C VAL A 119 -2.63 -1.19 24.02
N PRO A 120 -2.87 0.11 24.25
CA PRO A 120 -3.90 0.56 25.19
C PRO A 120 -5.30 0.01 24.83
N ALA A 121 -6.15 -0.23 25.84
CA ALA A 121 -7.45 -0.90 25.66
C ALA A 121 -8.32 -0.32 24.53
N ASP A 122 -8.33 1.01 24.35
CA ASP A 122 -9.11 1.67 23.30
C ASP A 122 -8.57 1.44 21.88
N ALA A 123 -7.25 1.38 21.73
CA ALA A 123 -6.62 1.00 20.47
C ALA A 123 -6.76 -0.51 20.21
N GLY A 124 -6.89 -1.32 21.29
CA GLY A 124 -7.26 -2.73 21.23
C GLY A 124 -8.65 -2.96 20.63
N GLU A 125 -9.64 -2.14 20.95
CA GLU A 125 -10.99 -2.25 20.35
C GLU A 125 -10.97 -1.93 18.84
N ILE A 126 -10.25 -0.89 18.42
CA ILE A 126 -10.06 -0.53 17.01
C ILE A 126 -9.40 -1.69 16.26
N PHE A 127 -8.37 -2.28 16.85
CA PHE A 127 -7.68 -3.43 16.29
C PHE A 127 -8.60 -4.65 16.22
N ALA A 128 -9.32 -4.97 17.28
CA ALA A 128 -10.26 -6.09 17.33
C ALA A 128 -11.36 -5.97 16.26
N ASN A 129 -11.92 -4.78 16.07
CA ASN A 129 -12.91 -4.51 15.02
C ASN A 129 -12.32 -4.72 13.63
N THR A 130 -11.12 -4.20 13.39
CA THR A 130 -10.42 -4.35 12.11
C THR A 130 -10.08 -5.82 11.82
N MET A 131 -9.55 -6.55 12.81
CA MET A 131 -9.23 -7.98 12.68
C MET A 131 -10.48 -8.84 12.50
N LYS A 132 -11.58 -8.52 13.18
CA LYS A 132 -12.87 -9.20 12.99
C LYS A 132 -13.39 -8.99 11.56
N TYR A 133 -13.26 -7.78 11.03
CA TYR A 133 -13.58 -7.49 9.64
C TYR A 133 -12.70 -8.28 8.67
N LEU A 134 -11.37 -8.30 8.86
CA LEU A 134 -10.46 -9.10 8.02
C LEU A 134 -10.74 -10.61 8.09
N LYS A 135 -11.08 -11.12 9.28
CA LYS A 135 -11.47 -12.53 9.47
C LYS A 135 -12.75 -12.88 8.73
N ALA A 136 -13.75 -11.99 8.77
CA ALA A 136 -15.03 -12.16 8.09
C ALA A 136 -14.92 -11.95 6.58
N ASN A 137 -14.01 -11.09 6.15
CA ASN A 137 -13.76 -10.73 4.76
C ASN A 137 -12.39 -11.26 4.35
N ARG A 138 -12.27 -12.58 4.13
CA ARG A 138 -11.05 -13.20 3.59
C ARG A 138 -10.65 -12.61 2.22
N GLU A 139 -11.63 -12.11 1.48
CA GLU A 139 -11.44 -11.34 0.24
C GLU A 139 -11.38 -9.82 0.47
N PHE A 140 -11.09 -9.32 1.67
CA PHE A 140 -10.76 -7.90 1.89
C PHE A 140 -9.61 -7.48 0.97
N ILE A 141 -8.66 -8.39 0.78
CA ILE A 141 -7.69 -8.36 -0.30
C ILE A 141 -8.36 -8.97 -1.54
N LYS A 142 -9.44 -8.40 -2.06
CA LYS A 142 -9.79 -8.66 -3.46
C LYS A 142 -8.74 -7.87 -4.22
N ILE A 143 -7.59 -8.50 -4.38
CA ILE A 143 -6.32 -7.83 -4.67
C ILE A 143 -6.50 -7.08 -5.98
N SER A 144 -6.64 -5.77 -5.89
CA SER A 144 -6.39 -4.96 -7.06
C SER A 144 -4.89 -4.93 -7.32
N ASN A 145 -4.50 -4.42 -8.46
CA ASN A 145 -3.10 -4.32 -8.80
C ASN A 145 -2.53 -2.99 -8.28
N VAL A 146 -1.20 -2.83 -8.36
CA VAL A 146 -0.52 -1.63 -7.84
C VAL A 146 -1.04 -0.33 -8.47
N CYS A 147 -1.66 -0.36 -9.66
CA CYS A 147 -2.19 0.83 -10.32
C CYS A 147 -3.27 1.53 -9.49
N ASP A 148 -4.02 0.81 -8.65
CA ASP A 148 -5.05 1.41 -7.76
C ASP A 148 -4.46 2.30 -6.66
N GLN A 149 -3.18 2.13 -6.35
CA GLN A 149 -2.44 2.90 -5.35
C GLN A 149 -1.36 3.78 -5.97
N CYS A 150 -1.34 3.87 -7.31
CA CYS A 150 -0.36 4.62 -8.08
C CYS A 150 -0.85 6.05 -8.30
N ASP A 151 0.02 7.03 -8.04
CA ASP A 151 -0.31 8.45 -8.15
C ASP A 151 -0.14 9.01 -9.59
N LEU A 152 0.42 8.21 -10.52
CA LEU A 152 0.65 8.61 -11.92
C LEU A 152 -0.63 8.52 -12.78
N GLU A 153 -0.78 9.46 -13.71
CA GLU A 153 -1.95 9.56 -14.60
C GLU A 153 -1.89 8.56 -15.77
N ILE A 154 -2.95 7.78 -15.95
CA ILE A 154 -3.13 6.84 -17.07
C ILE A 154 -4.01 7.51 -18.14
N GLY A 155 -3.69 7.35 -19.43
CA GLY A 155 -4.42 7.96 -20.54
C GLY A 155 -4.05 9.43 -20.76
N SER A 156 -2.84 9.81 -20.38
CA SER A 156 -2.30 11.16 -20.52
C SER A 156 -1.87 11.46 -21.97
N LYS A 157 -0.83 12.27 -22.17
CA LYS A 157 -0.27 12.57 -23.51
C LYS A 157 0.74 11.52 -23.99
N SER A 158 1.26 10.70 -23.07
CA SER A 158 2.29 9.72 -23.39
C SER A 158 1.70 8.49 -24.09
N GLN A 159 2.44 7.94 -25.05
CA GLN A 159 2.09 6.71 -25.76
C GLN A 159 3.33 5.83 -25.93
N MET A 160 3.22 4.56 -25.55
CA MET A 160 4.32 3.61 -25.70
C MET A 160 4.47 3.24 -27.17
N THR A 161 5.50 3.78 -27.81
CA THR A 161 5.92 3.45 -29.19
C THR A 161 7.11 2.49 -29.23
N LYS A 162 7.88 2.41 -28.14
CA LYS A 162 8.99 1.48 -27.97
C LYS A 162 9.15 1.11 -26.50
N VAL A 163 9.65 -0.09 -26.23
CA VAL A 163 10.07 -0.51 -24.90
C VAL A 163 11.42 0.13 -24.59
N LYS A 164 11.46 0.91 -23.51
CA LYS A 164 12.65 1.54 -22.95
C LYS A 164 13.17 0.72 -21.77
N ARG A 165 14.48 0.65 -21.63
CA ARG A 165 15.17 0.22 -20.42
C ARG A 165 15.23 1.38 -19.42
N ASP A 166 15.44 1.04 -18.15
CA ASP A 166 15.44 2.01 -17.04
C ASP A 166 16.47 3.14 -17.21
N TYR A 167 17.55 2.90 -17.96
CA TYR A 167 18.58 3.90 -18.26
C TYR A 167 18.28 4.76 -19.51
N GLU A 168 17.25 4.41 -20.29
CA GLU A 168 16.96 5.07 -21.56
C GLU A 168 16.05 6.28 -21.38
N GLY A 169 16.68 7.42 -21.12
CA GLY A 169 16.00 8.70 -20.93
C GLY A 169 15.57 8.91 -19.48
N LEU A 170 14.90 10.04 -19.24
CA LEU A 170 14.37 10.40 -17.93
C LEU A 170 12.84 10.36 -17.98
N PRO A 171 12.18 9.52 -17.17
CA PRO A 171 10.73 9.54 -17.09
C PRO A 171 10.24 10.87 -16.51
N ASN A 172 9.14 11.38 -17.06
CA ASN A 172 8.39 12.45 -16.43
C ASN A 172 7.66 11.89 -15.18
N THR A 173 7.37 12.77 -14.22
CA THR A 173 6.84 12.40 -12.91
C THR A 173 5.32 12.33 -12.82
N ASN A 174 4.61 12.66 -13.91
CA ASN A 174 3.15 12.78 -13.89
C ASN A 174 2.48 11.66 -14.68
N ASP A 175 3.00 11.32 -15.87
CA ASP A 175 2.37 10.34 -16.75
C ASP A 175 2.73 8.91 -16.32
N CYS A 176 1.85 7.96 -16.65
CA CYS A 176 2.11 6.56 -16.43
C CYS A 176 3.44 6.10 -17.09
N LEU A 177 4.32 5.49 -16.30
CA LEU A 177 5.61 4.98 -16.79
C LEU A 177 5.47 3.95 -17.92
N ILE A 178 4.37 3.19 -17.95
CA ILE A 178 4.06 2.26 -19.05
C ILE A 178 3.84 3.05 -20.33
N GLU A 179 2.99 4.06 -20.31
CA GLU A 179 2.70 4.90 -21.48
C GLU A 179 3.94 5.69 -21.94
N GLN A 180 4.88 5.97 -21.05
CA GLN A 180 6.15 6.58 -21.40
C GLN A 180 7.16 5.61 -22.05
N GLY A 181 6.88 4.31 -22.05
CA GLY A 181 7.70 3.27 -22.66
C GLY A 181 8.42 2.32 -21.70
N TYR A 182 8.33 2.53 -20.38
CA TYR A 182 9.05 1.73 -19.40
C TYR A 182 8.27 0.48 -18.97
N LEU A 183 8.99 -0.60 -18.68
CA LEU A 183 8.40 -1.83 -18.18
C LEU A 183 8.08 -1.70 -16.69
N CYS A 184 6.80 -1.58 -16.35
CA CYS A 184 6.32 -1.47 -14.97
C CYS A 184 5.40 -2.64 -14.64
N ALA A 185 5.79 -3.51 -13.70
CA ALA A 185 5.03 -4.70 -13.32
C ALA A 185 3.75 -4.40 -12.52
N GLY A 186 3.41 -3.13 -12.31
CA GLY A 186 2.29 -2.69 -11.49
C GLY A 186 0.96 -3.39 -11.79
N PRO A 187 0.53 -3.53 -13.05
CA PRO A 187 -0.74 -4.16 -13.42
C PRO A 187 -0.85 -5.65 -13.07
N ILE A 188 0.28 -6.35 -12.95
CA ILE A 188 0.34 -7.78 -12.64
C ILE A 188 0.75 -8.07 -11.18
N THR A 189 1.10 -7.03 -10.42
CA THR A 189 1.58 -7.12 -9.05
C THR A 189 0.46 -6.83 -8.06
N ARG A 190 0.43 -7.54 -6.94
CA ARG A 190 -0.55 -7.31 -5.86
C ARG A 190 -0.39 -5.90 -5.28
N ALA A 191 -1.50 -5.18 -5.09
CA ALA A 191 -1.52 -3.93 -4.34
C ALA A 191 -1.16 -4.16 -2.86
N GLY A 192 -0.72 -3.10 -2.18
CA GLY A 192 -0.42 -3.08 -0.76
C GLY A 192 0.78 -2.21 -0.40
N CYS A 193 1.67 -1.97 -1.36
CA CYS A 193 2.88 -1.17 -1.15
C CYS A 193 2.64 0.34 -1.15
N GLY A 194 1.43 0.83 -1.49
CA GLY A 194 1.15 2.26 -1.57
C GLY A 194 1.95 2.99 -2.66
N GLY A 195 2.28 2.29 -3.75
CA GLY A 195 2.93 2.88 -4.93
C GLY A 195 4.34 3.44 -4.71
N LEU A 196 5.08 2.94 -3.71
CA LEU A 196 6.38 3.49 -3.28
C LEU A 196 7.39 3.72 -4.41
N CYS A 197 7.51 2.80 -5.37
CA CYS A 197 8.46 2.93 -6.48
C CYS A 197 8.17 4.16 -7.35
N MET A 198 6.89 4.43 -7.62
CA MET A 198 6.48 5.52 -8.51
C MET A 198 6.72 6.88 -7.87
N ARG A 199 6.67 6.97 -6.53
CA ARG A 199 7.09 8.17 -5.80
C ARG A 199 8.58 8.48 -5.94
N ALA A 200 9.40 7.46 -6.23
CA ALA A 200 10.80 7.62 -6.58
C ALA A 200 11.05 7.71 -8.10
N ASN A 201 9.98 7.92 -8.89
CA ASN A 201 10.01 7.95 -10.35
C ASN A 201 10.61 6.68 -10.99
N ALA A 202 10.35 5.52 -10.38
CA ALA A 202 10.85 4.22 -10.82
C ALA A 202 9.70 3.23 -11.08
N PRO A 203 9.83 2.34 -12.09
CA PRO A 203 8.80 1.35 -12.38
C PRO A 203 8.65 0.32 -11.25
N CYS A 204 7.42 -0.17 -11.08
CA CYS A 204 7.16 -1.27 -10.15
C CYS A 204 7.94 -2.53 -10.60
N SER A 205 8.68 -3.11 -9.66
CA SER A 205 9.49 -4.31 -9.92
C SER A 205 8.76 -5.63 -9.60
N GLY A 206 7.57 -5.59 -9.01
CA GLY A 206 6.79 -6.80 -8.72
C GLY A 206 7.11 -7.55 -7.43
N CYS A 207 7.73 -6.89 -6.44
CA CYS A 207 8.15 -7.55 -5.20
C CYS A 207 7.00 -8.04 -4.28
N PHE A 208 5.76 -7.58 -4.49
CA PHE A 208 4.58 -7.99 -3.71
C PHE A 208 3.92 -9.27 -4.25
N GLY A 209 4.55 -9.89 -5.24
CA GLY A 209 4.05 -11.10 -5.87
C GLY A 209 2.92 -10.85 -6.86
N GLN A 210 2.55 -11.91 -7.56
CA GLN A 210 1.61 -11.86 -8.66
C GLN A 210 0.16 -11.86 -8.16
N THR A 211 -0.71 -11.20 -8.92
CA THR A 211 -2.16 -11.26 -8.70
C THR A 211 -2.79 -12.59 -9.13
N VAL A 212 -2.16 -13.35 -10.03
CA VAL A 212 -2.57 -14.69 -10.48
C VAL A 212 -1.32 -15.54 -10.64
N TRP A 213 -1.37 -16.81 -10.20
CA TRP A 213 -0.24 -17.75 -10.21
C TRP A 213 -0.40 -18.85 -11.27
N GLY A 214 0.71 -19.48 -11.66
CA GLY A 214 0.71 -20.63 -12.58
C GLY A 214 0.42 -20.28 -14.05
N VAL A 215 0.68 -19.04 -14.44
CA VAL A 215 0.47 -18.51 -15.80
C VAL A 215 1.74 -17.81 -16.29
N ASP A 216 1.88 -17.66 -17.61
CA ASP A 216 2.97 -16.86 -18.17
C ASP A 216 2.74 -15.37 -17.87
N GLN A 217 3.53 -14.82 -16.96
CA GLN A 217 3.38 -13.44 -16.52
C GLN A 217 3.80 -12.41 -17.57
N ALA A 218 4.74 -12.74 -18.46
CA ALA A 218 5.15 -11.82 -19.51
C ALA A 218 4.01 -11.65 -20.52
N GLU A 219 3.38 -12.76 -20.93
CA GLU A 219 2.19 -12.77 -21.78
C GLU A 219 1.02 -12.03 -21.11
N ARG A 220 0.79 -12.29 -19.82
CA ARG A 220 -0.25 -11.63 -19.04
C ARG A 220 -0.03 -10.13 -18.89
N PHE A 221 1.20 -9.71 -18.65
CA PHE A 221 1.57 -8.30 -18.63
C PHE A 221 1.27 -7.68 -19.99
N ALA A 222 1.70 -8.30 -21.09
CA ALA A 222 1.46 -7.81 -22.43
C ALA A 222 -0.04 -7.67 -22.75
N ASP A 223 -0.87 -8.63 -22.33
CA ASP A 223 -2.32 -8.56 -22.46
C ASP A 223 -2.93 -7.44 -21.62
N ALA A 224 -2.45 -7.24 -20.40
CA ALA A 224 -2.94 -6.18 -19.52
C ALA A 224 -2.62 -4.78 -20.08
N VAL A 225 -1.38 -4.57 -20.54
CA VAL A 225 -0.94 -3.25 -21.00
C VAL A 225 -1.52 -2.85 -22.35
N THR A 226 -1.64 -3.80 -23.29
CA THR A 226 -2.21 -3.51 -24.62
C THR A 226 -3.70 -3.21 -24.58
N LYS A 227 -4.42 -3.65 -23.55
CA LYS A 227 -5.86 -3.38 -23.39
C LYS A 227 -6.17 -2.18 -22.51
N GLY A 228 -5.35 -1.94 -21.48
CA GLY A 228 -5.64 -0.97 -20.42
C GLY A 228 -4.88 0.34 -20.48
N PHE A 229 -3.89 0.48 -21.37
CA PHE A 229 -2.97 1.61 -21.40
C PHE A 229 -2.76 2.12 -22.82
N ASN A 230 -2.27 3.36 -22.95
CA ASN A 230 -1.93 3.93 -24.25
C ASN A 230 -0.63 3.32 -24.83
N VAL A 231 -0.75 2.14 -25.42
CA VAL A 231 0.35 1.38 -26.04
C VAL A 231 0.08 1.21 -27.54
N ALA A 232 0.97 1.75 -28.37
CA ALA A 232 0.86 1.63 -29.84
C ALA A 232 1.36 0.27 -30.36
N LEU A 233 2.15 -0.44 -29.56
CA LEU A 233 2.72 -1.74 -29.91
C LEU A 233 1.67 -2.85 -29.78
N SER A 234 1.67 -3.78 -30.73
CA SER A 234 0.93 -5.04 -30.57
C SER A 234 1.57 -5.90 -29.48
N LYS A 235 0.79 -6.84 -28.93
CA LYS A 235 1.26 -7.83 -27.94
C LYS A 235 2.57 -8.52 -28.37
N LYS A 236 2.64 -8.94 -29.64
CA LYS A 236 3.80 -9.63 -30.20
C LYS A 236 5.03 -8.72 -30.28
N GLU A 237 4.84 -7.47 -30.71
CA GLU A 237 5.95 -6.50 -30.79
C GLU A 237 6.48 -6.13 -29.41
N LEU A 238 5.58 -5.95 -28.43
CA LEU A 238 5.95 -5.66 -27.05
C LEU A 238 6.81 -6.79 -26.46
N LEU A 239 6.35 -8.05 -26.61
CA LEU A 239 7.08 -9.22 -26.14
C LEU A 239 8.40 -9.43 -26.88
N ALA A 240 8.49 -9.06 -28.16
CA ALA A 240 9.73 -9.16 -28.93
C ALA A 240 10.77 -8.12 -28.48
N GLN A 241 10.33 -6.91 -28.10
CA GLN A 241 11.22 -5.86 -27.59
C GLN A 241 11.67 -6.10 -26.14
N MET A 242 10.93 -6.91 -25.39
CA MET A 242 11.28 -7.32 -24.04
C MET A 242 12.44 -8.34 -24.06
N LYS A 243 13.67 -7.84 -23.93
CA LYS A 243 14.90 -8.65 -23.99
C LYS A 243 14.98 -9.76 -22.92
N ASP A 244 14.60 -9.42 -21.69
CA ASP A 244 14.61 -10.35 -20.56
C ASP A 244 13.21 -10.43 -19.95
N LYS A 245 12.44 -11.41 -20.45
CA LYS A 245 11.05 -11.63 -20.04
C LYS A 245 10.98 -12.17 -18.61
N LEU A 246 11.78 -13.19 -18.31
CA LEU A 246 11.79 -13.83 -16.99
C LEU A 246 12.27 -12.88 -15.90
N GLY A 247 13.37 -12.16 -16.12
CA GLY A 247 13.88 -11.22 -15.12
C GLY A 247 13.00 -9.99 -14.92
N PHE A 248 12.07 -9.71 -15.84
CA PHE A 248 11.02 -8.71 -15.65
C PHE A 248 9.79 -9.29 -14.94
N SER A 249 9.21 -10.36 -15.48
CA SER A 249 7.90 -10.85 -15.08
C SER A 249 7.92 -11.77 -13.87
N GLU A 250 9.07 -12.37 -13.56
CA GLU A 250 9.25 -13.40 -12.54
C GLU A 250 10.38 -13.08 -11.54
N LYS A 251 10.83 -11.83 -11.49
CA LYS A 251 11.99 -11.37 -10.69
C LYS A 251 12.00 -11.82 -9.23
N PHE A 252 10.82 -11.92 -8.61
CA PHE A 252 10.65 -12.26 -7.19
C PHE A 252 9.77 -13.49 -6.96
N THR A 253 9.33 -14.13 -8.04
CA THR A 253 8.26 -15.13 -8.01
C THR A 253 8.61 -16.41 -8.76
N LEU A 254 9.75 -16.44 -9.45
CA LEU A 254 10.36 -17.66 -9.95
C LEU A 254 10.82 -18.52 -8.76
N ALA A 255 10.28 -19.74 -8.68
CA ALA A 255 10.64 -20.74 -7.67
C ALA A 255 11.83 -21.60 -8.11
#